data_AF-A0A955X3V3-F1
#
_entry.id   AF-A0A955X3V3-F1
#
_cell.length_a   1.000
_cell.length_b   1.000
_cell.length_c   1.000
_cell.angle_alpha   90.00
_cell.angle_beta   90.00
_cell.angle_gamma   90.00
#
_symmetry.space_group_name_H-M   'P 1'
#
loop_
_entity.id
_entity.type
_entity.pdbx_description
1 polymer ?
#
loop_
_entity_poly.entity_id
_entity_poly.type
_entity_poly.pdbx_seq_one_letter_code
_entity_poly.pdbx_strand_id
1 'polypeptide(L)'
;MSLPIECPEPGQPITFPSGPWVDAMAACMQDPLHHGEGDVWTHTKLVCEALVARPEWARLSPEARWVTWVACLLHDVAKPETRRVEDGVVRHPRHSARGARRARRMLFDLEVPAALREQVVNLILWHQVPFFAIEQPDPEDRVAKLSLTTRCRHLAMVNRADGEGRICEDRARLAENADLFFALAEDQGCLDAPFRFESVHARFCFAQGRSASRFDAPPARPRCTVTLMAGLPGMGKDHYLARHDVGPVISLDGLRASLGAPSSGGQGRVLAAAEEEARAHLRAGRDFAWNGTNLTRETRGRLVRLFTDYRAHVRIVYVEAPRSVWLARNAAREAAVPAAALERMLERWEVPDVTEAHEVEWVTS
;
A
#
# COMPACT_ATOMS: atom_id res chain seq x y z
N MET A 1 13.61 15.90 -11.10
CA MET A 1 14.00 15.78 -9.67
C MET A 1 15.00 14.64 -9.58
N SER A 2 16.10 14.82 -8.86
CA SER A 2 16.99 13.69 -8.52
C SER A 2 16.28 12.85 -7.48
N LEU A 3 16.13 11.55 -7.73
CA LEU A 3 15.54 10.63 -6.75
C LEU A 3 16.61 10.23 -5.71
N PRO A 4 16.23 10.01 -4.44
CA PRO A 4 17.19 9.92 -3.34
C PRO A 4 17.95 8.59 -3.26
N ILE A 5 17.43 7.54 -3.93
CA ILE A 5 18.12 6.25 -4.05
C ILE A 5 18.72 6.19 -5.45
N GLU A 6 20.03 5.98 -5.54
CA GLU A 6 20.71 5.82 -6.81
C GLU A 6 20.20 4.57 -7.55
N CYS A 7 19.86 4.73 -8.81
CA CYS A 7 19.48 3.66 -9.72
C CYS A 7 20.56 3.58 -10.80
N PRO A 8 21.13 2.39 -11.08
CA PRO A 8 22.18 2.26 -12.07
C PRO A 8 21.65 2.64 -13.46
N GLU A 9 22.51 3.20 -14.31
CA GLU A 9 22.18 3.33 -15.73
C GLU A 9 22.37 1.99 -16.45
N PRO A 10 21.59 1.71 -17.52
CA PRO A 10 21.76 0.47 -18.29
C PRO A 10 23.20 0.24 -18.74
N GLY A 11 23.73 -0.95 -18.43
CA GLY A 11 25.11 -1.34 -18.76
C GLY A 11 26.19 -0.75 -17.84
N GLN A 12 25.84 0.02 -16.81
CA GLN A 12 26.78 0.47 -15.79
C GLN A 12 26.85 -0.53 -14.62
N PRO A 13 28.00 -0.59 -13.91
CA PRO A 13 28.12 -1.36 -12.67
C PRO A 13 27.10 -0.91 -11.61
N ILE A 14 26.69 -1.85 -10.76
CA ILE A 14 25.81 -1.57 -9.64
C ILE A 14 26.63 -1.12 -8.43
N THR A 15 26.25 0.03 -7.84
CA THR A 15 26.70 0.43 -6.50
C THR A 15 25.59 0.12 -5.50
N PHE A 16 25.83 -0.84 -4.61
CA PHE A 16 24.86 -1.20 -3.57
C PHE A 16 24.99 -0.29 -2.34
N PRO A 17 23.87 0.06 -1.67
CA PRO A 17 23.91 0.86 -0.45
C PRO A 17 24.48 0.07 0.74
N SER A 18 24.83 0.80 1.79
CA SER A 18 25.22 0.27 3.09
C SER A 18 24.39 0.89 4.22
N GLY A 19 24.41 0.26 5.40
CA GLY A 19 23.77 0.79 6.60
C GLY A 19 22.98 -0.25 7.39
N PRO A 20 22.33 0.15 8.50
CA PRO A 20 21.81 -0.80 9.49
C PRO A 20 20.75 -1.78 8.96
N TRP A 21 19.96 -1.40 7.96
CA TRP A 21 18.97 -2.29 7.35
C TRP A 21 19.62 -3.32 6.41
N VAL A 22 20.73 -2.95 5.75
CA VAL A 22 21.57 -3.86 4.95
C VAL A 22 22.26 -4.86 5.87
N ASP A 23 22.86 -4.39 6.97
CA ASP A 23 23.54 -5.24 7.95
C ASP A 23 22.58 -6.29 8.55
N ALA A 24 21.34 -5.88 8.82
CA ALA A 24 20.30 -6.79 9.30
C ALA A 24 19.89 -7.84 8.26
N MET A 25 19.85 -7.50 6.98
CA MET A 25 19.59 -8.45 5.89
C MET A 25 20.77 -9.42 5.70
N ALA A 26 22.01 -8.91 5.76
CA ALA A 26 23.22 -9.71 5.65
C ALA A 26 23.40 -10.71 6.81
N ALA A 27 22.91 -10.35 8.01
CA ALA A 27 22.89 -11.25 9.17
C ALA A 27 21.73 -12.27 9.15
N CYS A 28 20.79 -12.17 8.21
CA CYS A 28 19.57 -12.95 8.19
C CYS A 28 19.70 -14.16 7.25
N MET A 29 20.13 -15.31 7.77
CA MET A 29 20.16 -16.57 7.00
C MET A 29 18.74 -17.04 6.64
N GLN A 30 18.59 -17.46 5.38
CA GLN A 30 17.35 -18.00 4.82
C GLN A 30 17.35 -19.53 4.82
N ASP A 31 16.28 -20.12 4.31
CA ASP A 31 16.15 -21.58 4.19
C ASP A 31 17.03 -22.10 3.04
N PRO A 32 17.97 -23.04 3.28
CA PRO A 32 18.94 -23.47 2.26
C PRO A 32 18.30 -24.25 1.10
N LEU A 33 17.09 -24.78 1.24
CA LEU A 33 16.39 -25.46 0.14
C LEU A 33 15.85 -24.47 -0.90
N HIS A 34 15.36 -23.32 -0.41
CA HIS A 34 14.77 -22.28 -1.26
C HIS A 34 15.74 -21.13 -1.59
N HIS A 35 16.79 -20.98 -0.79
CA HIS A 35 17.77 -19.90 -0.86
C HIS A 35 19.18 -20.43 -0.60
N GLY A 36 19.68 -21.26 -1.51
CA GLY A 36 21.04 -21.82 -1.47
C GLY A 36 22.16 -20.76 -1.53
N GLU A 37 21.83 -19.53 -1.94
CA GLU A 37 22.71 -18.36 -1.90
C GLU A 37 22.97 -17.83 -0.48
N GLY A 38 22.20 -18.26 0.51
CA GLY A 38 22.42 -17.94 1.92
C GLY A 38 21.56 -16.79 2.44
N ASP A 39 22.19 -15.66 2.79
CA ASP A 39 21.53 -14.57 3.49
C ASP A 39 20.64 -13.70 2.59
N VAL A 40 19.74 -12.94 3.21
CA VAL A 40 18.76 -12.09 2.50
C VAL A 40 19.44 -11.01 1.65
N TRP A 41 20.59 -10.47 2.08
CA TRP A 41 21.27 -9.42 1.32
C TRP A 41 21.99 -9.97 0.09
N THR A 42 22.64 -11.12 0.21
CA THR A 42 23.22 -11.84 -0.92
C THR A 42 22.16 -12.14 -1.97
N HIS A 43 21.00 -12.66 -1.56
CA HIS A 43 19.85 -12.84 -2.44
C HIS A 43 19.41 -11.52 -3.11
N THR A 44 19.21 -10.45 -2.33
CA THR A 44 18.78 -9.14 -2.85
C THR A 44 19.71 -8.59 -3.94
N LYS A 45 21.03 -8.77 -3.80
CA LYS A 45 22.00 -8.38 -4.83
C LYS A 45 21.82 -9.17 -6.12
N LEU A 46 21.65 -10.49 -6.02
CA LEU A 46 21.40 -11.36 -7.19
C LEU A 46 20.09 -10.98 -7.91
N VAL A 47 19.04 -10.65 -7.17
CA VAL A 47 17.77 -10.14 -7.73
C VAL A 47 17.98 -8.82 -8.47
N CYS A 48 18.74 -7.90 -7.89
CA CYS A 48 19.07 -6.62 -8.52
C CYS A 48 19.91 -6.81 -9.80
N GLU A 49 20.91 -7.69 -9.76
CA GLU A 49 21.73 -8.04 -10.93
C GLU A 49 20.90 -8.68 -12.04
N ALA A 50 19.99 -9.60 -11.69
CA ALA A 50 19.06 -10.22 -12.63
C ALA A 50 18.15 -9.17 -13.29
N LEU A 51 17.63 -8.20 -12.53
CA LEU A 51 16.81 -7.11 -13.06
C LEU A 51 17.57 -6.27 -14.09
N VAL A 52 18.77 -5.77 -13.76
CA VAL A 52 19.49 -4.84 -14.65
C VAL A 52 20.03 -5.51 -15.91
N ALA A 53 20.25 -6.82 -15.87
CA ALA A 53 20.69 -7.60 -17.03
C ALA A 53 19.60 -7.72 -18.11
N ARG A 54 18.34 -7.38 -17.80
CA ARG A 54 17.21 -7.50 -18.72
C ARG A 54 17.16 -6.38 -19.76
N PRO A 55 17.13 -6.69 -21.07
CA PRO A 55 16.91 -5.69 -22.11
C PRO A 55 15.60 -4.91 -21.94
N GLU A 56 14.56 -5.53 -21.40
CA GLU A 56 13.26 -4.92 -21.16
C GLU A 56 13.33 -3.84 -20.08
N TRP A 57 14.17 -4.05 -19.05
CA TRP A 57 14.40 -3.04 -18.00
C TRP A 57 15.14 -1.82 -18.56
N ALA A 58 16.15 -2.03 -19.41
CA ALA A 58 16.86 -0.94 -20.07
C ALA A 58 15.96 -0.04 -20.94
N ARG A 59 14.87 -0.59 -21.47
CA ARG A 59 13.86 0.14 -22.29
C ARG A 59 12.82 0.89 -21.47
N LEU A 60 12.74 0.68 -20.15
CA LEU A 60 11.83 1.42 -19.28
C LEU A 60 12.23 2.90 -19.21
N SER A 61 11.26 3.77 -18.92
CA SER A 61 11.57 5.16 -18.57
C SER A 61 12.46 5.21 -17.31
N PRO A 62 13.26 6.28 -17.12
CA PRO A 62 14.08 6.42 -15.91
C PRO A 62 13.29 6.27 -14.61
N GLU A 63 12.06 6.79 -14.57
CA GLU A 63 11.15 6.64 -13.42
C GLU A 63 10.76 5.18 -13.19
N ALA A 64 10.38 4.44 -14.24
CA ALA A 64 9.99 3.03 -14.13
C ALA A 64 11.18 2.12 -13.79
N ARG A 65 12.38 2.44 -14.30
CA ARG A 65 13.63 1.79 -13.87
C ARG A 65 13.86 1.99 -12.39
N TRP A 66 13.73 3.23 -11.91
CA TRP A 66 13.89 3.55 -10.49
C TRP A 66 12.87 2.80 -9.62
N VAL A 67 11.60 2.77 -10.02
CA VAL A 67 10.53 2.07 -9.28
C VAL A 67 10.83 0.58 -9.14
N THR A 68 11.16 -0.09 -10.24
CA THR A 68 11.46 -1.53 -10.25
C THR A 68 12.76 -1.84 -9.52
N TRP A 69 13.79 -1.01 -9.69
CA TRP A 69 15.06 -1.09 -8.98
C TRP A 69 14.89 -1.02 -7.46
N VAL A 70 14.22 0.01 -6.96
CA VAL A 70 14.02 0.20 -5.52
C VAL A 70 13.10 -0.88 -4.96
N ALA A 71 12.12 -1.36 -5.74
CA ALA A 71 11.30 -2.50 -5.33
C ALA A 71 12.15 -3.76 -5.14
N CYS A 72 13.04 -4.11 -6.08
CA CYS A 72 13.96 -5.24 -5.92
C CYS A 72 14.89 -5.07 -4.72
N LEU A 73 15.46 -3.88 -4.53
CA LEU A 73 16.38 -3.58 -3.43
C LEU A 73 15.72 -3.74 -2.04
N LEU A 74 14.41 -3.52 -1.94
CA LEU A 74 13.67 -3.49 -0.66
C LEU A 74 12.62 -4.61 -0.52
N HIS A 75 12.44 -5.50 -1.50
CA HIS A 75 11.33 -6.48 -1.51
C HIS A 75 11.29 -7.35 -0.24
N ASP A 76 12.47 -7.67 0.28
CA ASP A 76 12.68 -8.52 1.45
C ASP A 76 13.25 -7.79 2.68
N VAL A 77 13.19 -6.45 2.70
CA VAL A 77 13.77 -5.62 3.79
C VAL A 77 13.23 -5.98 5.19
N ALA A 78 12.08 -6.63 5.27
CA ALA A 78 11.45 -7.06 6.52
C ALA A 78 11.62 -8.56 6.85
N LYS A 79 12.31 -9.35 6.03
CA LYS A 79 12.64 -10.75 6.36
C LYS A 79 13.35 -10.87 7.72
N PRO A 80 14.31 -9.99 8.11
CA PRO A 80 14.95 -10.06 9.43
C PRO A 80 13.97 -9.95 10.61
N GLU A 81 12.96 -9.07 10.53
CA GLU A 81 11.98 -8.85 11.61
C GLU A 81 10.95 -9.99 11.73
N THR A 82 10.68 -10.65 10.61
CA THR A 82 9.65 -11.69 10.50
C THR A 82 10.22 -13.10 10.54
N ARG A 83 11.55 -13.24 10.62
CA ARG A 83 12.22 -14.55 10.64
C ARG A 83 11.72 -15.41 11.80
N ARG A 84 11.34 -16.64 11.49
CA ARG A 84 10.96 -17.69 12.43
C ARG A 84 11.69 -18.97 12.02
N VAL A 85 12.05 -19.79 13.02
CA VAL A 85 12.63 -21.11 12.80
C VAL A 85 11.71 -22.11 13.46
N GLU A 86 11.10 -22.97 12.66
CA GLU A 86 10.14 -23.99 13.08
C GLU A 86 10.61 -25.32 12.51
N ASP A 87 10.89 -26.30 13.36
CA ASP A 87 11.39 -27.64 12.99
C ASP A 87 12.63 -27.61 12.06
N GLY A 88 13.52 -26.63 12.27
CA GLY A 88 14.73 -26.44 11.47
C GLY A 88 14.51 -25.70 10.14
N VAL A 89 13.25 -25.41 9.77
CA VAL A 89 12.88 -24.68 8.56
C VAL A 89 12.80 -23.19 8.86
N VAL A 90 13.43 -22.38 8.02
CA VAL A 90 13.38 -20.92 8.15
C VAL A 90 12.18 -20.37 7.40
N ARG A 91 11.34 -19.58 8.08
CA ARG A 91 10.15 -18.96 7.50
C ARG A 91 10.12 -17.46 7.77
N HIS A 92 9.48 -16.71 6.87
CA HIS A 92 9.30 -15.26 6.97
C HIS A 92 7.82 -14.87 6.81
N PRO A 93 6.94 -15.28 7.75
CA PRO A 93 5.51 -15.02 7.64
C PRO A 93 5.22 -13.52 7.52
N ARG A 94 4.40 -13.17 6.51
CA ARG A 94 3.91 -11.79 6.26
C ARG A 94 5.03 -10.76 6.03
N HIS A 95 6.23 -11.19 5.61
CA HIS A 95 7.33 -10.26 5.33
C HIS A 95 6.97 -9.25 4.25
N SER A 96 6.24 -9.61 3.19
CA SER A 96 5.88 -8.66 2.12
C SER A 96 5.03 -7.50 2.66
N ALA A 97 4.04 -7.78 3.52
CA ALA A 97 3.23 -6.74 4.15
C ALA A 97 4.02 -5.88 5.15
N ARG A 98 4.96 -6.48 5.89
CA ARG A 98 5.85 -5.73 6.80
C ARG A 98 6.87 -4.90 6.01
N GLY A 99 7.40 -5.43 4.93
CA GLY A 99 8.36 -4.81 4.00
C GLY A 99 7.75 -3.61 3.31
N ALA A 100 6.50 -3.73 2.84
CA ALA A 100 5.74 -2.63 2.28
C ALA A 100 5.63 -1.45 3.26
N ARG A 101 5.30 -1.70 4.54
CA ARG A 101 5.26 -0.64 5.57
C ARG A 101 6.63 -0.04 5.86
N ARG A 102 7.68 -0.87 5.91
CA ARG A 102 9.06 -0.41 6.14
C ARG A 102 9.57 0.45 4.99
N ALA A 103 9.39 -0.01 3.75
CA ALA A 103 9.73 0.74 2.55
C ALA A 103 8.97 2.06 2.46
N ARG A 104 7.66 2.08 2.75
CA ARG A 104 6.87 3.32 2.80
C ARG A 104 7.50 4.33 3.74
N ARG A 105 7.85 3.91 4.95
CA ARG A 105 8.51 4.78 5.93
C ARG A 105 9.86 5.29 5.41
N MET A 106 10.73 4.40 4.94
CA MET A 106 12.06 4.78 4.42
C MET A 106 11.95 5.80 3.28
N LEU A 107 11.04 5.59 2.34
CA LEU A 107 10.84 6.46 1.18
C LEU A 107 10.13 7.77 1.56
N PHE A 108 9.24 7.76 2.56
CA PHE A 108 8.67 8.98 3.12
C PHE A 108 9.72 9.81 3.86
N ASP A 109 10.63 9.16 4.59
CA ASP A 109 11.77 9.80 5.25
C ASP A 109 12.72 10.46 4.26
N LEU A 110 12.84 9.90 3.06
CA LEU A 110 13.59 10.46 1.93
C LEU A 110 12.78 11.44 1.05
N GLU A 111 11.57 11.80 1.47
CA GLU A 111 10.66 12.71 0.76
C GLU A 111 10.36 12.30 -0.70
N VAL A 112 10.33 11.00 -0.97
CA VAL A 112 9.89 10.47 -2.27
C VAL A 112 8.41 10.81 -2.48
N PRO A 113 8.03 11.38 -3.65
CA PRO A 113 6.64 11.72 -3.95
C PRO A 113 5.68 10.55 -3.73
N ALA A 114 4.52 10.81 -3.14
CA ALA A 114 3.58 9.77 -2.70
C ALA A 114 3.21 8.77 -3.82
N ALA A 115 2.88 9.27 -5.01
CA ALA A 115 2.54 8.43 -6.16
C ALA A 115 3.67 7.50 -6.58
N LEU A 116 4.93 7.95 -6.51
CA LEU A 116 6.10 7.15 -6.86
C LEU A 116 6.44 6.15 -5.75
N ARG A 117 6.38 6.60 -4.50
CA ARG A 117 6.59 5.77 -3.31
C ARG A 117 5.62 4.60 -3.29
N GLU A 118 4.33 4.85 -3.47
CA GLU A 118 3.33 3.78 -3.37
C GLU A 118 3.38 2.79 -4.54
N GLN A 119 3.90 3.19 -5.71
CA GLN A 119 4.25 2.22 -6.76
C GLN A 119 5.29 1.20 -6.28
N VAL A 120 6.39 1.67 -5.66
CA VAL A 120 7.41 0.80 -5.08
C VAL A 120 6.82 -0.08 -3.98
N VAL A 121 6.05 0.53 -3.07
CA VAL A 121 5.47 -0.18 -1.92
C VAL A 121 4.50 -1.28 -2.36
N ASN A 122 3.70 -1.05 -3.40
CA ASN A 122 2.77 -2.06 -3.93
C ASN A 122 3.51 -3.19 -4.67
N LEU A 123 4.62 -2.90 -5.34
CA LEU A 123 5.48 -3.97 -5.90
C LEU A 123 6.04 -4.85 -4.77
N ILE A 124 6.54 -4.25 -3.69
CA ILE A 124 7.03 -4.99 -2.50
C ILE A 124 5.90 -5.77 -1.83
N LEU A 125 4.71 -5.21 -1.70
CA LEU A 125 3.58 -5.89 -1.07
C LEU A 125 3.19 -7.17 -1.82
N TRP A 126 3.22 -7.12 -3.16
CA TRP A 126 2.71 -8.17 -4.03
C TRP A 126 3.80 -9.03 -4.70
N HIS A 127 5.09 -8.79 -4.42
CA HIS A 127 6.20 -9.36 -5.19
C HIS A 127 6.16 -10.89 -5.31
N GLN A 128 5.64 -11.62 -4.31
CA GLN A 128 5.56 -13.08 -4.36
C GLN A 128 4.33 -13.61 -5.09
N VAL A 129 3.32 -12.77 -5.34
CA VAL A 129 2.02 -13.21 -5.85
C VAL A 129 2.14 -13.94 -7.20
N PRO A 130 2.89 -13.44 -8.20
CA PRO A 130 2.96 -14.12 -9.49
C PRO A 130 3.49 -15.56 -9.42
N PHE A 131 4.38 -15.90 -8.47
CA PHE A 131 4.85 -17.29 -8.30
C PHE A 131 3.75 -18.31 -8.04
N PHE A 132 2.59 -17.87 -7.55
CA PHE A 132 1.50 -18.75 -7.14
C PHE A 132 0.15 -18.36 -7.76
N ALA A 133 0.08 -17.28 -8.54
CA ALA A 133 -1.18 -16.71 -8.98
C ALA A 133 -1.97 -17.66 -9.89
N ILE A 134 -1.27 -18.29 -10.84
CA ILE A 134 -1.88 -19.15 -11.87
C ILE A 134 -2.35 -20.50 -11.31
N GLU A 135 -1.72 -20.97 -10.25
CA GLU A 135 -2.07 -22.23 -9.58
C GLU A 135 -3.27 -22.07 -8.62
N GLN A 136 -3.70 -20.83 -8.35
CA GLN A 136 -4.82 -20.55 -7.46
C GLN A 136 -6.16 -20.47 -8.21
N PRO A 137 -7.30 -20.69 -7.50
CA PRO A 137 -8.61 -20.44 -8.08
C PRO A 137 -8.76 -19.00 -8.58
N ASP A 138 -9.50 -18.84 -9.67
CA ASP A 138 -9.85 -17.56 -10.29
C ASP A 138 -8.62 -16.65 -10.54
N PRO A 139 -7.57 -17.15 -11.22
CA PRO A 139 -6.36 -16.38 -11.47
C PRO A 139 -6.66 -15.10 -12.25
N GLU A 140 -7.69 -15.11 -13.09
CA GLU A 140 -8.11 -13.95 -13.86
C GLU A 140 -8.57 -12.80 -12.95
N ASP A 141 -9.43 -13.11 -11.98
CA ASP A 141 -9.97 -12.13 -11.04
C ASP A 141 -8.86 -11.65 -10.10
N ARG A 142 -7.90 -12.51 -9.77
CA ARG A 142 -6.72 -12.11 -9.00
C ARG A 142 -5.87 -11.08 -9.75
N VAL A 143 -5.61 -11.30 -11.04
CA VAL A 143 -4.89 -10.34 -11.91
C VAL A 143 -5.67 -9.03 -12.02
N ALA A 144 -6.98 -9.09 -12.28
CA ALA A 144 -7.82 -7.90 -12.35
C ALA A 144 -7.77 -7.09 -11.05
N LYS A 145 -7.80 -7.74 -9.89
CA LYS A 145 -7.69 -7.07 -8.58
C LYS A 145 -6.31 -6.46 -8.33
N LEU A 146 -5.23 -7.17 -8.69
CA LEU A 146 -3.86 -6.65 -8.54
C LEU A 146 -3.64 -5.40 -9.39
N SER A 147 -4.13 -5.41 -10.64
CA SER A 147 -4.00 -4.30 -11.59
C SER A 147 -4.54 -2.97 -11.07
N LEU A 148 -5.46 -3.00 -10.08
CA LEU A 148 -6.00 -1.80 -9.42
C LEU A 148 -4.98 -1.07 -8.53
N THR A 149 -3.93 -1.75 -8.08
CA THR A 149 -2.95 -1.20 -7.12
C THR A 149 -1.51 -1.24 -7.62
N THR A 150 -1.22 -2.07 -8.63
CA THR A 150 0.14 -2.22 -9.16
C THR A 150 0.12 -2.41 -10.67
N ARG A 151 1.16 -1.93 -11.36
CA ARG A 151 1.36 -2.20 -12.79
C ARG A 151 1.84 -3.64 -12.94
N CYS A 152 1.01 -4.51 -13.51
CA CYS A 152 1.33 -5.94 -13.61
C CYS A 152 2.61 -6.21 -14.42
N ARG A 153 2.95 -5.38 -15.41
CA ARG A 153 4.26 -5.46 -16.12
C ARG A 153 5.44 -5.33 -15.17
N HIS A 154 5.41 -4.32 -14.30
CA HIS A 154 6.48 -4.09 -13.32
C HIS A 154 6.50 -5.19 -12.26
N LEU A 155 5.33 -5.66 -11.82
CA LEU A 155 5.22 -6.74 -10.85
C LEU A 155 5.81 -8.04 -11.41
N ALA A 156 5.48 -8.41 -12.65
CA ALA A 156 6.04 -9.57 -13.33
C ALA A 156 7.57 -9.46 -13.47
N MET A 157 8.08 -8.27 -13.83
CA MET A 157 9.52 -8.02 -13.95
C MET A 157 10.26 -8.18 -12.61
N VAL A 158 9.74 -7.60 -11.53
CA VAL A 158 10.31 -7.74 -10.17
C VAL A 158 10.23 -9.18 -9.69
N ASN A 159 9.09 -9.86 -9.88
CA ASN A 159 8.91 -11.25 -9.48
C ASN A 159 9.85 -12.19 -10.26
N ARG A 160 10.02 -11.96 -11.56
CA ARG A 160 10.94 -12.75 -12.39
C ARG A 160 12.39 -12.56 -11.94
N ALA A 161 12.79 -11.33 -11.64
CA ALA A 161 14.12 -11.05 -11.08
C ALA A 161 14.32 -11.72 -9.71
N ASP A 162 13.30 -11.73 -8.84
CA ASP A 162 13.34 -12.46 -7.55
C ASP A 162 13.59 -13.96 -7.79
N GLY A 163 12.79 -14.60 -8.64
CA GLY A 163 12.95 -16.02 -8.96
C GLY A 163 14.31 -16.35 -9.59
N GLU A 164 14.81 -15.49 -10.49
CA GLU A 164 16.12 -15.64 -11.13
C GLU A 164 17.30 -15.43 -10.15
N GLY A 165 17.10 -14.68 -9.07
CA GLY A 165 18.08 -14.47 -8.01
C GLY A 165 18.18 -15.61 -6.98
N ARG A 166 17.35 -16.66 -7.08
CA ARG A 166 17.37 -17.81 -6.16
C ARG A 166 18.27 -18.94 -6.64
N ILE A 167 18.93 -19.60 -5.69
CA ILE A 167 19.57 -20.91 -5.88
C ILE A 167 18.65 -21.96 -5.23
N CYS A 168 17.79 -22.59 -6.03
CA CYS A 168 16.82 -23.59 -5.59
C CYS A 168 16.46 -24.56 -6.73
N GLU A 169 15.90 -25.73 -6.40
CA GLU A 169 15.50 -26.74 -7.38
C GLU A 169 14.31 -26.31 -8.25
N ASP A 170 13.37 -25.53 -7.69
CA ASP A 170 12.11 -25.15 -8.35
C ASP A 170 12.20 -23.85 -9.17
N ARG A 171 13.41 -23.35 -9.43
CA ARG A 171 13.65 -22.10 -10.18
C ARG A 171 12.94 -22.05 -11.55
N ALA A 172 12.91 -23.18 -12.27
CA ALA A 172 12.24 -23.26 -13.57
C ALA A 172 10.72 -23.03 -13.46
N ARG A 173 10.08 -23.60 -12.43
CA ARG A 173 8.66 -23.43 -12.16
C ARG A 173 8.33 -21.99 -11.78
N LEU A 174 9.18 -21.35 -10.97
CA LEU A 174 9.00 -19.93 -10.60
C LEU A 174 9.03 -19.03 -11.84
N ALA A 175 9.95 -19.28 -12.77
CA ALA A 175 10.05 -18.55 -14.02
C ALA A 175 8.82 -18.78 -14.93
N GLU A 176 8.38 -20.03 -15.06
CA GLU A 176 7.17 -20.39 -15.81
C GLU A 176 5.92 -19.68 -15.25
N ASN A 177 5.72 -19.70 -13.93
CA ASN A 177 4.58 -19.04 -13.30
C ASN A 177 4.62 -17.52 -13.48
N ALA A 178 5.81 -16.90 -13.45
CA ALA A 178 5.97 -15.48 -13.74
C ALA A 178 5.57 -15.14 -15.20
N ASP A 179 5.95 -16.00 -16.15
CA ASP A 179 5.62 -15.83 -17.57
C ASP A 179 4.12 -16.05 -17.85
N LEU A 180 3.52 -17.04 -17.20
CA LEU A 180 2.07 -17.27 -17.26
C LEU A 180 1.28 -16.11 -16.64
N PHE A 181 1.74 -15.54 -15.52
CA PHE A 181 1.15 -14.34 -14.94
C PHE A 181 1.24 -13.14 -15.90
N PHE A 182 2.40 -12.95 -16.54
CA PHE A 182 2.57 -11.89 -17.53
C PHE A 182 1.59 -12.05 -18.70
N ALA A 183 1.51 -13.25 -19.28
CA ALA A 183 0.62 -13.55 -20.40
C ALA A 183 -0.86 -13.34 -20.01
N LEU A 184 -1.26 -13.77 -18.81
CA LEU A 184 -2.62 -13.56 -18.31
C LEU A 184 -2.96 -12.07 -18.11
N ALA A 185 -2.00 -11.30 -17.59
CA ALA A 185 -2.17 -9.86 -17.47
C ALA A 185 -2.21 -9.16 -18.83
N GLU A 186 -1.49 -9.68 -19.83
CA GLU A 186 -1.55 -9.17 -21.21
C GLU A 186 -2.92 -9.43 -21.85
N ASP A 187 -3.42 -10.65 -21.77
CA ASP A 187 -4.72 -11.06 -22.31
C ASP A 187 -5.87 -10.21 -21.76
N GLN A 188 -5.80 -9.84 -20.49
CA GLN A 188 -6.80 -8.96 -19.86
C GLN A 188 -6.60 -7.46 -20.10
N GLY A 189 -5.52 -7.06 -20.80
CA GLY A 189 -5.13 -5.66 -20.95
C GLY A 189 -4.70 -4.99 -19.63
N CYS A 190 -4.23 -5.78 -18.67
CA CYS A 190 -3.89 -5.40 -17.29
C CYS A 190 -2.39 -5.15 -17.06
N LEU A 191 -1.53 -5.26 -18.08
CA LEU A 191 -0.08 -5.05 -17.93
C LEU A 191 0.27 -3.64 -17.45
N ASP A 192 -0.27 -2.64 -18.15
CA ASP A 192 0.11 -1.23 -18.00
C ASP A 192 -1.05 -0.36 -17.51
N ALA A 193 -2.25 -0.92 -17.42
CA ALA A 193 -3.47 -0.26 -16.97
C ALA A 193 -4.28 -1.18 -16.04
N PRO A 194 -5.11 -0.62 -15.14
CA PRO A 194 -6.03 -1.42 -14.36
C PRO A 194 -7.12 -2.04 -15.24
N PHE A 195 -7.67 -3.18 -14.79
CA PHE A 195 -8.86 -3.79 -15.37
C PHE A 195 -10.00 -2.76 -15.44
N ARG A 196 -10.69 -2.72 -16.59
CA ARG A 196 -11.78 -1.77 -16.84
C ARG A 196 -13.11 -2.34 -16.36
N PHE A 197 -13.60 -1.80 -15.25
CA PHE A 197 -14.93 -2.08 -14.73
C PHE A 197 -15.97 -1.17 -15.39
N GLU A 198 -17.21 -1.66 -15.52
CA GLU A 198 -18.33 -0.88 -16.09
C GLU A 198 -18.60 0.42 -15.31
N SER A 199 -18.40 0.40 -14.00
CA SER A 199 -18.55 1.58 -13.15
C SER A 199 -17.63 1.53 -11.94
N VAL A 200 -17.45 2.69 -11.27
CA VAL A 200 -16.74 2.77 -9.99
C VAL A 200 -17.39 1.90 -8.90
N HIS A 201 -18.71 1.71 -8.97
CA HIS A 201 -19.43 0.85 -8.04
C HIS A 201 -19.19 -0.63 -8.32
N ALA A 202 -19.15 -1.04 -9.60
CA ALA A 202 -18.76 -2.41 -9.98
C ALA A 202 -17.35 -2.74 -9.50
N ARG A 203 -16.38 -1.83 -9.73
CA ARG A 203 -15.00 -1.94 -9.19
C ARG A 203 -15.02 -2.13 -7.68
N PHE A 204 -15.74 -1.28 -6.95
CA PHE A 204 -15.84 -1.34 -5.49
C PHE A 204 -16.43 -2.68 -5.01
N CYS A 205 -17.54 -3.12 -5.61
CA CYS A 205 -18.17 -4.39 -5.26
C CYS A 205 -17.24 -5.58 -5.49
N PHE A 206 -16.58 -5.64 -6.64
CA PHE A 206 -15.57 -6.65 -6.94
C PHE A 206 -14.41 -6.62 -5.95
N ALA A 207 -13.80 -5.45 -5.73
CA ALA A 207 -12.68 -5.28 -4.82
C ALA A 207 -12.98 -5.70 -3.37
N GLN A 208 -14.22 -5.48 -2.93
CA GLN A 208 -14.72 -5.83 -1.60
C GLN A 208 -15.25 -7.26 -1.50
N GLY A 209 -15.22 -8.06 -2.57
CA GLY A 209 -15.76 -9.43 -2.57
C GLY A 209 -17.29 -9.48 -2.47
N ARG A 210 -17.97 -8.45 -2.98
CA ARG A 210 -19.45 -8.33 -3.04
C ARG A 210 -20.03 -8.71 -4.41
N SER A 211 -19.17 -9.16 -5.32
CA SER A 211 -19.50 -9.65 -6.65
C SER A 211 -18.96 -11.07 -6.82
N ALA A 212 -19.61 -11.87 -7.66
CA ALA A 212 -19.17 -13.22 -8.00
C ALA A 212 -18.07 -13.22 -9.08
N SER A 213 -18.02 -12.17 -9.91
CA SER A 213 -17.01 -12.02 -10.95
C SER A 213 -16.62 -10.56 -11.19
N ARG A 214 -15.45 -10.34 -11.79
CA ARG A 214 -14.98 -9.02 -12.28
C ARG A 214 -15.90 -8.36 -13.32
N PHE A 215 -16.77 -9.12 -13.97
CA PHE A 215 -17.74 -8.61 -14.96
C PHE A 215 -19.09 -8.21 -14.36
N ASP A 216 -19.33 -8.47 -13.08
CA ASP A 216 -20.59 -8.10 -12.45
C ASP A 216 -20.69 -6.57 -12.31
N ALA A 217 -21.78 -6.01 -12.81
CA ALA A 217 -22.08 -4.58 -12.75
C ALA A 217 -23.40 -4.32 -12.00
N PRO A 218 -23.43 -4.50 -10.65
CA PRO A 218 -24.61 -4.16 -9.89
C PRO A 218 -24.93 -2.66 -10.03
N PRO A 219 -26.22 -2.27 -10.12
CA PRO A 219 -26.58 -0.87 -10.30
C PRO A 219 -26.30 -0.05 -9.04
N ALA A 220 -25.63 1.09 -9.19
CA ALA A 220 -25.39 2.03 -8.11
C ALA A 220 -26.65 2.89 -7.85
N ARG A 221 -27.14 2.91 -6.60
CA ARG A 221 -28.24 3.80 -6.15
C ARG A 221 -27.89 4.44 -4.80
N PRO A 222 -26.89 5.35 -4.76
CA PRO A 222 -26.45 5.93 -3.51
C PRO A 222 -27.52 6.86 -2.91
N ARG A 223 -27.68 6.83 -1.58
CA ARG A 223 -28.60 7.73 -0.86
C ARG A 223 -27.96 9.04 -0.42
N CYS A 224 -26.64 9.02 -0.26
CA CYS A 224 -25.80 10.16 0.10
C CYS A 224 -24.34 9.84 -0.20
N THR A 225 -23.49 10.84 -0.08
CA THR A 225 -22.03 10.75 -0.19
C THR A 225 -21.40 10.97 1.19
N VAL A 226 -20.47 10.07 1.56
CA VAL A 226 -19.66 10.21 2.78
C VAL A 226 -18.21 10.47 2.40
N THR A 227 -17.68 11.61 2.85
CA THR A 227 -16.26 11.95 2.70
C THR A 227 -15.48 11.43 3.92
N LEU A 228 -14.72 10.37 3.75
CA LEU A 228 -13.89 9.78 4.81
C LEU A 228 -12.46 10.33 4.73
N MET A 229 -12.08 11.19 5.67
CA MET A 229 -10.72 11.73 5.71
C MET A 229 -9.72 10.69 6.23
N ALA A 230 -8.54 10.63 5.62
CA ALA A 230 -7.42 9.81 6.05
C ALA A 230 -6.12 10.62 6.03
N GLY A 231 -5.26 10.42 7.01
CA GLY A 231 -3.97 11.09 7.08
C GLY A 231 -3.52 11.36 8.51
N LEU A 232 -2.20 11.48 8.69
CA LEU A 232 -1.61 11.74 10.00
C LEU A 232 -2.07 13.10 10.58
N PRO A 233 -2.04 13.28 11.91
CA PRO A 233 -2.27 14.59 12.52
C PRO A 233 -1.31 15.63 11.95
N GLY A 234 -1.82 16.83 11.65
CA GLY A 234 -0.99 17.91 11.07
C GLY A 234 -0.75 17.83 9.56
N MET A 235 -1.28 16.82 8.85
CA MET A 235 -1.17 16.74 7.39
C MET A 235 -2.05 17.73 6.62
N GLY A 236 -3.04 18.35 7.27
CA GLY A 236 -3.91 19.36 6.65
C GLY A 236 -5.35 18.90 6.35
N LYS A 237 -5.83 17.82 6.99
CA LYS A 237 -7.23 17.36 6.83
C LYS A 237 -8.26 18.46 7.09
N ASP A 238 -8.11 19.20 8.19
CA ASP A 238 -9.03 20.30 8.54
C ASP A 238 -8.99 21.43 7.51
N HIS A 239 -7.81 21.70 6.94
CA HIS A 239 -7.63 22.69 5.88
C HIS A 239 -8.31 22.28 4.58
N TYR A 240 -8.29 21.00 4.23
CA TYR A 240 -9.05 20.46 3.11
C TYR A 240 -10.55 20.61 3.35
N LEU A 241 -11.05 20.17 4.51
CA LEU A 241 -12.47 20.22 4.87
C LEU A 241 -13.01 21.66 4.87
N ALA A 242 -12.23 22.64 5.32
CA ALA A 242 -12.63 24.05 5.31
C ALA A 242 -12.76 24.66 3.90
N ARG A 243 -12.21 24.01 2.87
CA ARG A 243 -12.19 24.50 1.47
C ARG A 243 -13.18 23.78 0.56
N HIS A 244 -13.84 22.74 1.05
CA HIS A 244 -14.73 21.90 0.25
C HIS A 244 -16.09 21.80 0.94
N ASP A 245 -17.16 21.89 0.15
CA ASP A 245 -18.50 21.62 0.66
C ASP A 245 -18.69 20.11 0.79
N VAL A 246 -18.66 19.63 2.04
CA VAL A 246 -18.77 18.21 2.39
C VAL A 246 -19.93 17.95 3.36
N GLY A 247 -20.81 18.94 3.54
CA GLY A 247 -21.87 18.90 4.55
C GLY A 247 -21.34 18.95 5.99
N PRO A 248 -22.13 18.45 6.97
CA PRO A 248 -21.71 18.38 8.37
C PRO A 248 -20.43 17.54 8.55
N VAL A 249 -19.56 17.96 9.46
CA VAL A 249 -18.30 17.26 9.74
C VAL A 249 -18.35 16.62 11.12
N ILE A 250 -18.29 15.29 11.15
CA ILE A 250 -18.11 14.52 12.39
C ILE A 250 -16.62 14.48 12.70
N SER A 251 -16.19 15.25 13.72
CA SER A 251 -14.79 15.31 14.14
C SER A 251 -14.55 14.50 15.41
N LEU A 252 -13.72 13.46 15.33
CA LEU A 252 -13.35 12.66 16.50
C LEU A 252 -12.63 13.49 17.58
N ASP A 253 -11.82 14.47 17.16
CA ASP A 253 -11.13 15.36 18.10
C ASP A 253 -12.10 16.37 18.74
N GLY A 254 -13.07 16.87 17.97
CA GLY A 254 -14.14 17.72 18.48
C GLY A 254 -15.03 17.02 19.50
N LEU A 255 -15.43 15.76 19.20
CA LEU A 255 -16.20 14.92 20.12
C LEU A 255 -15.40 14.55 21.38
N ARG A 256 -14.09 14.34 21.25
CA ARG A 256 -13.22 14.11 22.41
C ARG A 256 -13.21 15.32 23.35
N ALA A 257 -13.12 16.53 22.79
CA ALA A 257 -13.16 17.78 23.56
C ALA A 257 -14.52 18.00 24.24
N SER A 258 -15.63 17.81 23.51
CA SER A 258 -16.99 18.01 24.07
C SER A 258 -17.35 16.99 25.16
N LEU A 259 -16.83 15.77 25.07
CA LEU A 259 -17.07 14.70 26.05
C LEU A 259 -16.09 14.72 27.24
N GLY A 260 -15.11 15.64 27.26
CA GLY A 260 -14.08 15.71 28.29
C GLY A 260 -13.20 14.46 28.38
N ALA A 261 -13.06 13.70 27.29
CA ALA A 261 -12.35 12.43 27.29
C ALA A 261 -10.83 12.65 27.12
N PRO A 262 -9.98 12.04 27.96
CA PRO A 262 -8.52 12.17 27.82
C PRO A 262 -8.02 11.55 26.52
N SER A 263 -6.88 12.02 26.01
CA SER A 263 -6.28 11.51 24.75
C SER A 263 -5.89 10.03 24.82
N SER A 264 -5.66 9.49 26.02
CA SER A 264 -5.25 8.11 26.31
C SER A 264 -6.40 7.18 26.75
N GLY A 265 -7.63 7.67 26.93
CA GLY A 265 -8.76 6.89 27.45
C GLY A 265 -10.11 7.29 26.82
N GLY A 266 -11.16 6.47 26.97
CA GLY A 266 -12.50 6.82 26.49
C GLY A 266 -12.71 6.78 24.97
N GLN A 267 -11.76 6.23 24.19
CA GLN A 267 -11.87 6.11 22.73
C GLN A 267 -13.16 5.42 22.29
N GLY A 268 -13.61 4.39 23.02
CA GLY A 268 -14.85 3.69 22.72
C GLY A 268 -16.09 4.57 22.78
N ARG A 269 -16.18 5.48 23.77
CA ARG A 269 -17.32 6.40 23.92
C ARG A 269 -17.33 7.47 22.83
N VAL A 270 -16.17 8.01 22.49
CA VAL A 270 -16.02 8.99 21.39
C VAL A 270 -16.40 8.35 20.05
N LEU A 271 -15.93 7.13 19.78
CA LEU A 271 -16.28 6.39 18.56
C LEU A 271 -17.78 6.05 18.52
N ALA A 272 -18.37 5.62 19.63
CA ALA A 272 -19.80 5.32 19.69
C ALA A 272 -20.66 6.56 19.38
N ALA A 273 -20.31 7.71 19.97
CA ALA A 273 -21.00 8.97 19.68
C ALA A 273 -20.86 9.38 18.21
N ALA A 274 -19.65 9.26 17.65
CA ALA A 274 -19.39 9.55 16.23
C ALA A 274 -20.18 8.62 15.29
N GLU A 275 -20.25 7.33 15.60
CA GLU A 275 -21.04 6.36 14.84
C GLU A 275 -22.55 6.63 14.94
N GLU A 276 -23.03 7.06 16.10
CA GLU A 276 -24.44 7.43 16.28
C GLU A 276 -24.82 8.65 15.43
N GLU A 277 -23.98 9.69 15.45
CA GLU A 277 -24.14 10.88 14.61
C GLU A 277 -24.09 10.52 13.12
N ALA A 278 -23.14 9.67 12.71
CA ALA A 278 -23.06 9.17 11.34
C ALA A 278 -24.32 8.41 10.93
N ARG A 279 -24.85 7.53 11.80
CA ARG A 279 -26.11 6.80 11.53
C ARG A 279 -27.29 7.74 11.38
N ALA A 280 -27.35 8.86 12.10
CA ALA A 280 -28.40 9.86 11.93
C ALA A 280 -28.35 10.48 10.52
N HIS A 281 -27.18 10.89 10.04
CA HIS A 281 -26.99 11.41 8.67
C HIS A 281 -27.29 10.36 7.60
N LEU A 282 -26.80 9.13 7.77
CA LEU A 282 -27.04 8.01 6.84
C LEU A 282 -28.52 7.66 6.71
N ARG A 283 -29.27 7.62 7.82
CA ARG A 283 -30.73 7.38 7.81
C ARG A 283 -31.46 8.47 7.05
N ALA A 284 -31.05 9.73 7.26
CA ALA A 284 -31.59 10.90 6.58
C ALA A 284 -31.18 11.01 5.10
N GLY A 285 -30.20 10.21 4.62
CA GLY A 285 -29.66 10.36 3.28
C GLY A 285 -28.96 11.71 3.08
N ARG A 286 -28.31 12.24 4.13
CA ARG A 286 -27.58 13.50 4.08
C ARG A 286 -26.09 13.24 3.86
N ASP A 287 -25.47 14.03 2.99
CA ASP A 287 -24.02 14.03 2.79
C ASP A 287 -23.32 14.58 4.04
N PHE A 288 -22.18 13.99 4.39
CA PHE A 288 -21.37 14.42 5.53
C PHE A 288 -19.90 13.98 5.39
N ALA A 289 -19.03 14.54 6.22
CA ALA A 289 -17.64 14.12 6.34
C ALA A 289 -17.34 13.46 7.68
N TRP A 290 -16.51 12.43 7.65
CA TRP A 290 -15.91 11.80 8.83
C TRP A 290 -14.45 12.22 8.92
N ASN A 291 -14.13 13.07 9.91
CA ASN A 291 -12.78 13.56 10.15
C ASN A 291 -12.09 12.76 11.26
N GLY A 292 -11.08 11.98 10.86
CA GLY A 292 -10.23 11.21 11.74
C GLY A 292 -8.89 10.93 11.09
N THR A 293 -7.96 10.32 11.83
CA THR A 293 -6.66 9.92 11.25
C THR A 293 -6.80 8.73 10.30
N ASN A 294 -7.64 7.75 10.66
CA ASN A 294 -8.02 6.60 9.83
C ASN A 294 -6.82 5.92 9.15
N LEU A 295 -5.79 5.63 9.96
CA LEU A 295 -4.44 5.30 9.49
C LEU A 295 -4.31 3.91 8.86
N THR A 296 -5.14 2.95 9.27
CA THR A 296 -5.07 1.56 8.79
C THR A 296 -6.22 1.26 7.85
N ARG A 297 -5.99 0.35 6.91
CA ARG A 297 -7.01 -0.22 6.03
C ARG A 297 -8.13 -0.88 6.83
N GLU A 298 -7.80 -1.48 7.97
CA GLU A 298 -8.79 -2.09 8.86
C GLU A 298 -9.77 -1.07 9.44
N THR A 299 -9.28 0.05 9.98
CA THR A 299 -10.14 1.11 10.53
C THR A 299 -11.02 1.72 9.44
N ARG A 300 -10.45 2.02 8.27
CA ARG A 300 -11.22 2.53 7.13
C ARG A 300 -12.26 1.53 6.66
N GLY A 301 -11.91 0.25 6.55
CA GLY A 301 -12.83 -0.80 6.12
C GLY A 301 -14.04 -0.97 7.03
N ARG A 302 -13.90 -0.77 8.36
CA ARG A 302 -15.05 -0.78 9.28
C ARG A 302 -16.01 0.37 9.00
N LEU A 303 -15.48 1.58 8.77
CA LEU A 303 -16.28 2.78 8.46
C LEU A 303 -16.93 2.67 7.07
N VAL A 304 -16.18 2.23 6.05
CA VAL A 304 -16.70 1.97 4.70
C VAL A 304 -17.86 0.98 4.75
N ARG A 305 -17.73 -0.12 5.50
CA ARG A 305 -18.85 -1.08 5.69
C ARG A 305 -20.06 -0.39 6.32
N LEU A 306 -19.88 0.32 7.44
CA LEU A 306 -20.96 1.08 8.09
C LEU A 306 -21.69 2.00 7.10
N PHE A 307 -20.96 2.75 6.28
CA PHE A 307 -21.55 3.70 5.34
C PHE A 307 -22.28 2.99 4.19
N THR A 308 -21.66 1.94 3.64
CA THR A 308 -22.23 1.21 2.50
C THR A 308 -23.42 0.32 2.85
N ASP A 309 -23.56 -0.11 4.12
CA ASP A 309 -24.77 -0.79 4.61
C ASP A 309 -26.01 0.11 4.50
N TYR A 310 -25.82 1.43 4.54
CA TYR A 310 -26.88 2.43 4.33
C TYR A 310 -26.98 2.91 2.87
N ARG A 311 -26.27 2.25 1.95
CA ARG A 311 -26.13 2.63 0.53
C ARG A 311 -25.54 4.02 0.34
N ALA A 312 -24.55 4.40 1.16
CA ALA A 312 -23.77 5.60 0.87
C ALA A 312 -22.72 5.35 -0.22
N HIS A 313 -22.49 6.34 -1.07
CA HIS A 313 -21.28 6.45 -1.86
C HIS A 313 -20.15 6.91 -0.93
N VAL A 314 -18.99 6.24 -0.96
CA VAL A 314 -17.88 6.55 -0.05
C VAL A 314 -16.70 7.08 -0.85
N ARG A 315 -16.28 8.31 -0.54
CA ARG A 315 -15.06 8.95 -1.04
C ARG A 315 -14.04 9.02 0.08
N ILE A 316 -12.89 8.35 -0.09
CA ILE A 316 -11.76 8.52 0.84
C ILE A 316 -10.89 9.66 0.34
N VAL A 317 -10.65 10.66 1.18
CA VAL A 317 -9.70 11.74 0.90
C VAL A 317 -8.47 11.56 1.78
N TYR A 318 -7.37 11.18 1.15
CA TYR A 318 -6.09 11.02 1.79
C TYR A 318 -5.26 12.29 1.68
N VAL A 319 -4.88 12.88 2.82
CA VAL A 319 -4.07 14.10 2.85
C VAL A 319 -2.67 13.80 3.36
N GLU A 320 -1.67 14.16 2.58
CA GLU A 320 -0.25 13.97 2.89
C GLU A 320 0.55 15.25 2.61
N ALA A 321 1.47 15.55 3.52
CA ALA A 321 2.49 16.57 3.32
C ALA A 321 3.88 15.90 3.34
N PRO A 322 4.89 16.47 2.66
CA PRO A 322 6.27 16.05 2.79
C PRO A 322 6.69 16.01 4.26
N ARG A 323 7.60 15.10 4.61
CA ARG A 323 7.98 14.85 5.99
C ARG A 323 8.48 16.11 6.70
N SER A 324 9.30 16.90 6.03
CA SER A 324 9.82 18.17 6.57
C SER A 324 8.69 19.14 6.94
N VAL A 325 7.73 19.33 6.02
CA VAL A 325 6.56 20.18 6.20
C VAL A 325 5.66 19.64 7.31
N TRP A 326 5.42 18.33 7.36
CA TRP A 326 4.59 17.70 8.39
C TRP A 326 5.17 17.91 9.79
N LEU A 327 6.48 17.71 9.96
CA LEU A 327 7.15 17.92 11.24
C LEU A 327 7.13 19.39 11.66
N ALA A 328 7.39 20.30 10.72
CA ALA A 328 7.31 21.74 10.97
C ALA A 328 5.88 22.17 11.40
N ARG A 329 4.86 21.66 10.69
CA ARG A 329 3.46 21.88 11.04
C ARG A 329 3.14 21.36 12.43
N ASN A 330 3.56 20.14 12.79
CA ASN A 330 3.30 19.59 14.11
C ASN A 330 3.99 20.39 15.23
N ALA A 331 5.23 20.84 15.00
CA ALA A 331 5.97 21.65 15.97
C ALA A 331 5.33 23.02 16.22
N ALA A 332 4.63 23.59 15.23
CA ALA A 332 3.96 24.87 15.35
C ALA A 332 2.54 24.80 15.96
N ARG A 333 2.03 23.60 16.31
CA ARG A 333 0.68 23.44 16.89
C ARG A 333 0.68 23.83 18.37
N GLU A 334 -0.38 24.52 18.80
CA GLU A 334 -0.65 24.79 20.23
C GLU A 334 -0.62 23.51 21.07
N ALA A 335 -1.19 22.42 20.55
CA ALA A 335 -1.08 21.08 21.10
C ALA A 335 -0.31 20.16 20.13
N ALA A 336 1.02 20.24 20.17
CA ALA A 336 1.90 19.37 19.37
C ALA A 336 1.77 17.90 19.80
N VAL A 337 1.71 16.99 18.82
CA VAL A 337 1.70 15.55 19.11
C VAL A 337 3.14 15.12 19.45
N PRO A 338 3.36 14.40 20.57
CA PRO A 338 4.70 13.95 20.94
C PRO A 338 5.36 13.08 19.87
N ALA A 339 6.67 13.23 19.67
CA ALA A 339 7.42 12.49 18.65
C ALA A 339 7.21 10.97 18.74
N ALA A 340 7.28 10.40 19.95
CA ALA A 340 7.03 8.97 20.16
C ALA A 340 5.62 8.52 19.74
N ALA A 341 4.61 9.41 19.79
CA ALA A 341 3.28 9.09 19.30
C ALA A 341 3.18 9.15 17.77
N LEU A 342 3.88 10.11 17.12
CA LEU A 342 3.99 10.16 15.66
C LEU A 342 4.69 8.92 15.10
N GLU A 343 5.77 8.48 15.75
CA GLU A 343 6.50 7.26 15.40
C GLU A 343 5.59 6.02 15.42
N ARG A 344 4.83 5.82 16.51
CA ARG A 344 3.84 4.73 16.60
C ARG A 344 2.69 4.83 15.58
N MET A 345 2.40 6.03 15.08
CA MET A 345 1.42 6.22 14.01
C MET A 345 2.01 5.84 12.66
N LEU A 346 3.25 6.22 12.37
CA LEU A 346 3.97 5.85 11.14
C LEU A 346 4.15 4.33 11.02
N GLU A 347 4.40 3.62 12.12
CA GLU A 347 4.52 2.15 12.13
C GLU A 347 3.26 1.42 11.63
N ARG A 348 2.09 2.05 11.77
CA ARG A 348 0.78 1.50 11.38
C ARG A 348 0.16 2.20 10.17
N TRP A 349 0.90 3.12 9.55
CA TRP A 349 0.37 3.93 8.47
C TRP A 349 0.27 3.14 7.17
N GLU A 350 -0.95 3.08 6.65
CA GLU A 350 -1.30 2.48 5.36
C GLU A 350 -2.02 3.54 4.51
N VAL A 351 -1.50 3.79 3.31
CA VAL A 351 -2.11 4.73 2.36
C VAL A 351 -3.30 4.06 1.69
N PRO A 352 -4.47 4.73 1.58
CA PRO A 352 -5.64 4.13 0.96
C PRO A 352 -5.49 3.98 -0.56
N ASP A 353 -6.01 2.87 -1.08
CA ASP A 353 -6.04 2.57 -2.50
C ASP A 353 -7.48 2.43 -3.04
N VAL A 354 -7.64 2.46 -4.37
CA VAL A 354 -8.95 2.44 -5.06
C VAL A 354 -9.79 1.18 -4.82
N THR A 355 -9.23 0.14 -4.21
CA THR A 355 -9.94 -1.08 -3.82
C THR A 355 -10.74 -0.89 -2.51
N GLU A 356 -10.46 0.16 -1.74
CA GLU A 356 -11.08 0.39 -0.43
C GLU A 356 -12.45 1.08 -0.49
N ALA A 357 -12.71 1.91 -1.50
CA ALA A 357 -13.91 2.73 -1.58
C ALA A 357 -14.36 3.00 -3.04
N HIS A 358 -15.49 3.69 -3.19
CA HIS A 358 -16.00 4.08 -4.50
C HIS A 358 -15.11 5.13 -5.17
N GLU A 359 -14.52 6.01 -4.38
CA GLU A 359 -13.55 7.01 -4.83
C GLU A 359 -12.43 7.13 -3.80
N VAL A 360 -11.20 7.33 -4.28
CA VAL A 360 -10.04 7.63 -3.45
C VAL A 360 -9.29 8.79 -4.09
N GLU A 361 -9.15 9.88 -3.35
CA GLU A 361 -8.46 11.09 -3.75
C GLU A 361 -7.21 11.26 -2.89
N TRP A 362 -6.06 11.49 -3.50
CA TRP A 362 -4.83 11.84 -2.80
C TRP A 362 -4.56 13.33 -2.96
N VAL A 363 -4.54 14.03 -1.83
CA VAL A 363 -4.23 15.46 -1.72
C VAL A 363 -2.84 15.57 -1.13
N THR A 364 -1.85 15.67 -2.01
CA THR A 364 -0.44 15.83 -1.64
C THR A 364 -0.02 17.29 -1.83
N SER A 365 0.55 17.91 -0.79
CA SER A 365 1.01 19.31 -0.82
C SER A 365 2.45 19.50 -1.28
#